data_AF-A0A3N5Q5Z7-F1
#
_entry.id   AF-A0A3N5Q5Z7-F1
#
_cell.length_a   1.000
_cell.length_b   1.000
_cell.length_c   1.000
_cell.angle_alpha   90.00
_cell.angle_beta   90.00
_cell.angle_gamma   90.00
#
_symmetry.space_group_name_H-M   'P 1'
#
loop_
_entity.id
_entity.type
_entity.pdbx_description
1 polymer ?
#
loop_
_entity_poly.entity_id
_entity_poly.type
_entity_poly.pdbx_seq_one_letter_code
_entity_poly.pdbx_strand_id
1 'polypeptide(L)'
;MNKPVAPHILQRIRAEYLEMPGLTLKAEQVQRLCGVDRTVCDAALETLVESGFLSMRPDGAYGRFKNPEIARARPAKASLEPSVMSTMSRVRPRAS
;
A
#
# COMPACT_ATOMS: atom_id res chain seq x y z
N MET A 1 -11.47 20.70 7.19
CA MET A 1 -10.65 21.81 7.76
C MET A 1 -9.63 21.16 8.68
N ASN A 2 -8.52 20.73 8.10
CA ASN A 2 -7.65 19.74 8.72
C ASN A 2 -6.83 20.45 9.79
N LYS A 3 -7.06 20.11 11.06
CA LYS A 3 -6.39 20.79 12.18
C LYS A 3 -4.88 20.55 12.08
N PRO A 4 -4.03 21.59 12.20
CA PRO A 4 -2.58 21.42 12.09
C PRO A 4 -2.08 20.52 13.24
N VAL A 5 -1.77 19.27 12.90
CA VAL A 5 -1.27 18.28 13.86
C VAL A 5 0.19 18.60 14.17
N ALA A 6 0.55 18.68 15.45
CA ALA A 6 1.92 19.02 15.82
C ALA A 6 2.91 17.96 15.30
N PRO A 7 4.05 18.35 14.68
CA PRO A 7 4.90 17.43 13.92
C PRO A 7 5.54 16.32 14.78
N HIS A 8 5.72 16.57 16.09
CA HIS A 8 6.21 15.56 17.03
C HIS A 8 5.20 14.42 17.25
N ILE A 9 3.89 14.67 17.15
CA ILE A 9 2.85 13.62 17.22
C ILE A 9 2.92 12.73 15.97
N LEU A 10 3.06 13.33 14.79
CA LEU A 10 3.23 12.61 13.52
C LEU A 10 4.50 11.74 13.54
N GLN A 11 5.61 12.25 14.10
CA GLN A 11 6.84 11.45 14.27
C GLN A 11 6.66 10.32 15.28
N ARG A 12 6.01 10.56 16.43
CA ARG A 12 5.77 9.52 17.44
C ARG A 12 4.92 8.37 16.88
N ILE A 13 3.82 8.69 16.19
CA ILE A 13 2.98 7.67 15.53
C ILE A 13 3.79 6.92 14.45
N ARG A 14 4.60 7.62 13.64
CA ARG A 14 5.48 6.98 12.64
C ARG A 14 6.50 6.03 13.29
N ALA A 15 7.02 6.34 14.47
CA ALA A 15 7.97 5.50 15.21
C ALA A 15 7.33 4.17 15.64
N GLU A 16 6.14 4.19 16.25
CA GLU A 16 5.41 2.96 16.62
C GLU A 16 5.18 2.03 15.41
N TYR A 17 4.82 2.60 14.25
CA TYR A 17 4.67 1.86 12.99
C TYR A 17 6.01 1.52 12.29
N LEU A 18 7.16 1.98 12.80
CA LEU A 18 8.50 1.59 12.37
C LEU A 18 9.05 0.43 13.21
N GLU A 19 8.87 0.46 14.54
CA GLU A 19 9.36 -0.57 15.46
C GLU A 19 8.71 -1.94 15.19
N MET A 20 7.44 -1.96 14.77
CA MET A 20 6.71 -3.19 14.44
C MET A 20 6.25 -3.19 12.96
N PRO A 21 7.06 -3.70 12.01
CA PRO A 21 6.80 -3.64 10.56
C PRO A 21 5.73 -4.63 10.07
N GLY A 22 4.51 -4.41 10.54
CA GLY A 22 3.31 -5.23 10.29
C GLY A 22 2.12 -4.84 11.18
N LEU A 23 2.33 -3.97 12.16
CA LEU A 23 1.29 -3.51 13.07
C LEU A 23 0.13 -2.85 12.31
N THR A 24 -1.09 -3.19 12.74
CA THR A 24 -2.34 -2.64 12.20
C THR A 24 -3.22 -2.27 13.40
N LEU A 25 -3.51 -0.98 13.58
CA LEU A 25 -4.19 -0.47 14.77
C LEU A 25 -5.43 0.34 14.39
N LYS A 26 -6.52 0.19 15.15
CA LYS A 26 -7.68 1.09 15.07
C LYS A 26 -7.37 2.42 15.73
N ALA A 27 -8.08 3.49 15.37
CA ALA A 27 -7.87 4.84 15.93
C ALA A 27 -7.86 4.85 17.47
N GLU A 28 -8.76 4.11 18.12
CA GLU A 28 -8.82 3.97 19.58
C GLU A 28 -7.55 3.35 20.20
N GLN A 29 -6.90 2.42 19.48
CA GLN A 29 -5.65 1.81 19.94
C GLN A 29 -4.48 2.81 19.81
N VAL A 30 -4.41 3.54 18.69
CA VAL A 30 -3.40 4.60 18.47
C VAL A 30 -3.58 5.74 19.49
N GLN A 31 -4.82 6.09 19.82
CA GLN A 31 -5.15 7.09 20.85
C GLN A 31 -4.60 6.68 22.22
N ARG A 32 -4.81 5.41 22.63
CA ARG A 32 -4.25 4.86 23.88
C ARG A 32 -2.72 4.75 23.86
N LEU A 33 -2.13 4.42 22.71
CA LEU A 33 -0.69 4.24 22.52
C LEU A 33 0.08 5.57 22.59
N CYS A 34 -0.41 6.61 21.91
CA CYS A 34 0.24 7.93 21.90
C CYS A 34 -0.20 8.87 23.05
N GLY A 35 -1.32 8.57 23.73
CA GLY A 35 -1.84 9.39 24.84
C GLY A 35 -2.40 10.75 24.40
N VAL A 36 -3.00 10.82 23.21
CA VAL A 36 -3.48 12.06 22.57
C VAL A 36 -5.01 12.17 22.56
N ASP A 37 -5.53 13.39 22.36
CA ASP A 37 -6.96 13.59 22.10
C ASP A 37 -7.41 12.85 20.84
N ARG A 38 -8.67 12.38 20.82
CA ARG A 38 -9.26 11.65 19.69
C ARG A 38 -9.21 12.49 18.41
N THR A 39 -9.51 13.78 18.46
CA THR A 39 -9.51 14.67 17.29
C THR A 39 -8.09 14.87 16.73
N VAL A 40 -7.09 14.87 17.59
CA VAL A 40 -5.67 14.98 17.19
C VAL A 40 -5.18 13.66 16.61
N CYS A 41 -5.59 12.53 17.19
CA CYS A 41 -5.29 11.20 16.67
C CYS A 41 -5.88 10.97 15.27
N ASP A 42 -7.14 11.35 15.07
CA ASP A 42 -7.86 11.14 13.81
C ASP A 42 -7.24 11.97 12.67
N ALA A 43 -7.00 13.27 12.91
CA ALA A 43 -6.31 14.14 11.96
C ALA A 43 -4.86 13.68 11.67
N ALA A 44 -4.17 13.11 12.66
CA ALA A 44 -2.84 12.52 12.45
C ALA A 44 -2.90 11.30 11.53
N LEU A 45 -3.88 10.41 11.73
CA LEU A 45 -4.06 9.21 10.93
C LEU A 45 -4.49 9.55 9.49
N GLU A 46 -5.40 10.51 9.32
CA GLU A 46 -5.79 11.05 8.00
C GLU A 46 -4.55 11.61 7.26
N THR A 47 -3.79 12.51 7.89
CA THR A 47 -2.55 13.08 7.33
C THR A 47 -1.54 12.00 6.93
N LEU A 48 -1.44 10.90 7.68
CA LEU A 48 -0.53 9.78 7.39
C LEU A 48 -1.04 8.84 6.29
N VAL A 49 -2.36 8.78 6.05
CA VAL A 49 -2.97 8.09 4.89
C VAL A 49 -2.83 8.95 3.63
N GLU A 50 -3.08 10.26 3.71
CA GLU A 50 -2.82 11.22 2.61
C GLU A 50 -1.33 11.21 2.20
N SER A 51 -0.42 11.05 3.17
CA SER A 51 1.02 10.89 2.94
C SER A 51 1.41 9.53 2.33
N GLY A 52 0.49 8.59 2.14
CA GLY A 52 0.77 7.22 1.67
C GLY A 52 1.60 6.35 2.63
N PHE A 53 1.76 6.76 3.90
CA PHE A 53 2.53 6.02 4.90
C PHE A 53 1.68 4.94 5.60
N LEU A 54 0.40 5.26 5.85
CA LEU A 54 -0.62 4.32 6.32
C LEU A 54 -1.63 4.04 5.20
N SER A 55 -2.41 2.98 5.39
CA SER A 55 -3.67 2.78 4.67
C SER A 55 -4.75 2.32 5.63
N MET A 56 -5.93 2.91 5.49
CA MET A 56 -7.14 2.48 6.17
C MET A 56 -7.64 1.18 5.53
N ARG A 57 -7.87 0.15 6.34
CA ARG A 57 -8.60 -1.07 5.94
C ARG A 57 -10.10 -0.86 6.10
N PRO A 58 -10.95 -1.61 5.35
CA PRO A 58 -12.41 -1.61 5.56
C PRO A 58 -12.83 -1.97 7.00
N ASP A 59 -11.98 -2.66 7.75
CA ASP A 59 -12.18 -2.99 9.18
C ASP A 59 -12.08 -1.77 10.13
N GLY A 60 -11.84 -0.56 9.62
CA GLY A 60 -11.54 0.64 10.42
C GLY A 60 -10.17 0.60 11.10
N ALA A 61 -9.22 -0.17 10.54
CA ALA A 61 -7.90 -0.39 11.09
C ALA A 61 -6.82 0.15 10.16
N TYR A 62 -5.90 0.96 10.69
CA TYR A 62 -4.82 1.58 9.95
C TYR A 62 -3.60 0.65 9.98
N GLY A 63 -3.17 0.18 8.82
CA GLY A 63 -1.94 -0.57 8.66
C GLY A 63 -0.86 0.29 8.01
N ARG A 64 0.42 0.02 8.30
CA ARG A 64 1.52 0.59 7.50
C ARG A 64 1.35 0.15 6.03
N PHE A 65 1.43 1.09 5.10
CA PHE A 65 1.40 0.78 3.67
C PHE A 65 2.72 0.12 3.26
N LYS A 66 2.80 -1.21 3.40
CA LYS A 66 3.79 -2.03 2.70
C LYS A 66 3.44 -1.96 1.22
N ASN A 67 4.06 -1.02 0.51
CA ASN A 67 3.65 -0.64 -0.84
C ASN A 67 3.48 -1.89 -1.74
N PRO A 68 2.23 -2.26 -2.11
CA PRO A 68 1.98 -3.44 -2.91
C PRO A 68 2.34 -3.21 -4.38
N GLU A 69 2.82 -2.03 -4.79
CA GLU A 69 3.24 -1.76 -6.17
C GLU A 69 4.46 -2.61 -6.58
N ILE A 70 5.32 -3.03 -5.66
CA ILE A 70 6.36 -4.04 -5.95
C ILE A 70 5.75 -5.44 -6.20
N ALA A 71 4.50 -5.67 -5.78
CA ALA A 71 3.75 -6.92 -5.96
C ALA A 71 2.52 -6.81 -6.90
N ARG A 72 2.23 -5.61 -7.45
CA ARG A 72 1.00 -5.30 -8.22
C ARG A 72 1.20 -4.25 -9.34
N ALA A 73 2.26 -3.45 -9.32
CA ALA A 73 2.59 -2.48 -10.39
C ALA A 73 3.58 -3.03 -11.43
N ARG A 74 3.59 -4.35 -11.60
CA ARG A 74 3.74 -5.07 -12.88
C ARG A 74 2.90 -6.36 -12.76
N PRO A 75 2.24 -6.85 -13.83
CA PRO A 75 2.69 -6.88 -15.21
C PRO A 75 2.76 -5.52 -15.91
N ALA A 76 3.73 -5.38 -16.80
CA ALA A 76 3.73 -4.30 -17.78
C ALA A 76 2.56 -4.47 -18.76
N LYS A 77 2.26 -3.43 -19.55
CA LYS A 77 1.52 -3.61 -20.80
C LYS A 77 2.35 -4.46 -21.77
N ALA A 78 2.26 -5.79 -21.66
CA ALA A 78 2.38 -6.63 -22.83
C ALA A 78 1.12 -6.36 -23.67
N SER A 79 1.27 -5.63 -24.78
CA SER A 79 0.14 -5.47 -25.71
C SER A 79 -0.14 -6.83 -26.30
N LEU A 80 -1.27 -7.44 -25.93
CA LEU A 80 -1.80 -8.60 -26.62
C LEU A 80 -2.44 -8.14 -27.94
N GLU A 81 -1.58 -7.65 -28.83
CA GLU A 81 -1.83 -7.67 -30.26
C GLU A 81 -2.10 -9.14 -30.63
N PRO A 82 -3.28 -9.50 -31.16
CA PRO A 82 -3.52 -10.84 -31.68
C PRO A 82 -2.81 -10.96 -33.03
N SER A 83 -1.47 -11.02 -33.01
CA SER A 83 -0.62 -11.14 -34.19
C SER A 83 -0.67 -12.57 -34.75
N VAL A 84 -1.82 -12.91 -35.31
CA VAL A 84 -2.14 -14.22 -35.87
C VAL A 84 -1.59 -14.38 -37.28
N MET A 85 -0.26 -14.35 -37.46
CA MET A 85 0.31 -15.02 -38.63
C MET A 85 1.75 -15.53 -38.52
N SER A 86 1.89 -16.77 -38.98
CA SER A 86 3.05 -17.34 -39.67
C SER A 86 4.37 -17.54 -38.89
N THR A 87 4.70 -18.81 -38.69
CA THR A 87 6.04 -19.29 -39.07
C THR A 87 5.87 -20.65 -39.77
N MET A 88 6.31 -20.71 -41.01
CA MET A 88 6.12 -21.84 -41.91
C MET A 88 7.27 -22.85 -41.81
N SER A 89 7.01 -24.09 -42.22
CA SER A 89 7.99 -25.03 -42.83
C SER A 89 9.19 -25.54 -42.02
N ARG A 90 9.19 -26.86 -41.79
CA ARG A 90 10.36 -27.69 -42.17
C ARG A 90 9.99 -29.16 -42.51
N VAL A 91 9.77 -29.41 -43.80
CA VAL A 91 10.54 -30.35 -44.67
C VAL A 91 11.59 -31.20 -43.91
N ARG A 92 11.78 -32.51 -44.07
CA ARG A 92 11.30 -33.64 -44.95
C ARG A 92 11.76 -34.96 -44.26
N PRO A 93 11.68 -36.21 -44.80
CA PRO A 93 11.19 -36.72 -46.09
C PRO A 93 9.90 -37.55 -45.86
N ARG A 94 9.66 -38.86 -46.14
CA ARG A 94 10.38 -40.03 -46.74
C ARG A 94 9.35 -40.87 -47.55
N ALA A 95 9.83 -41.85 -48.32
CA ALA A 95 9.00 -42.84 -49.04
C ALA A 95 9.32 -44.28 -48.61
N SER A 96 8.35 -45.18 -48.76
CA SER A 96 8.53 -46.60 -49.11
C SER A 96 7.23 -47.12 -49.72
#